data_AF-A0A6P7J843-F1
#
_entry.id   AF-A0A6P7J843-F1
#
_cell.length_a   1.000
_cell.length_b   1.000
_cell.length_c   1.000
_cell.angle_alpha   90.00
_cell.angle_beta   90.00
_cell.angle_gamma   90.00
#
_symmetry.space_group_name_H-M   'P 1'
#
loop_
_entity.id
_entity.type
_entity.pdbx_description
1 polymer ?
#
loop_
_entity_poly.entity_id
_entity_poly.type
_entity_poly.pdbx_seq_one_letter_code
_entity_poly.pdbx_strand_id
1 'polypeptide(L)'
;MDTMEIDDSSYINKDLITHDLHRRKRPSRSCVILSLGLLCALLLAGNLGQIIFYEIISPSDATRANYNALTQERDRVQSDSSILTADRDRLQSTLSNLSRDNQLLQKSVASLTSERDDFNQSLNHVKNEREQLKASYNGLKRESDQLQANYSHMQRTLEQLQTQHESVAASKEQLESTYSQVQRESQELKRLYSALEAKEIQLESNYSVLQTGKDELQSSYDSLSVSKNNLQSSYDSLSVSKNNLQSSYDSLWRDKEQLQSSYTSLWRDKEQLQSSYTSLWRDKEQLQSSYTSLWRDKEQLQSSYTSLWRDKEQLQSSYTSLWRDKEQLQSSYTSLWRDKEQLQSRFSALRREQQQLRSNYSSLAAARDELQRSADKMTAKLRDMWCQTKWTKFEFNCYFVSTVKKNWTESRKACRAEGADLLVIDSRDEQVFVNGLLSRGQNAWMGLTDSLTEGQWMWVDGTPLTFMFWQPGQPNNYNRDQDCGEYVHSPSGTMGQWNDDGCFATQTWICEK
;
A
#
# COMPACT_ATOMS: atom_id res chain seq x y z
N MET A 1 -10.95 133.67 -104.24
CA MET A 1 -10.05 134.36 -105.17
C MET A 1 -10.64 134.25 -106.57
N ASP A 2 -10.96 135.32 -107.29
CA ASP A 2 -10.81 136.75 -106.97
C ASP A 2 -9.38 137.21 -106.65
N THR A 3 -8.74 137.88 -107.61
CA THR A 3 -7.60 138.79 -107.38
C THR A 3 -7.26 139.49 -108.70
N MET A 4 -7.19 140.84 -108.66
CA MET A 4 -6.11 141.64 -109.28
C MET A 4 -6.06 141.66 -110.84
N GLU A 5 -5.47 142.64 -111.53
CA GLU A 5 -5.00 144.01 -111.21
C GLU A 5 -4.80 144.79 -112.51
N ILE A 6 -4.36 146.06 -112.40
CA ILE A 6 -3.51 146.81 -113.36
C ILE A 6 -4.03 146.87 -114.82
N ASP A 7 -4.62 147.97 -115.30
CA ASP A 7 -4.11 149.36 -115.40
C ASP A 7 -3.12 149.60 -116.57
N ASP A 8 -3.18 150.84 -117.06
CA ASP A 8 -2.25 151.57 -117.93
C ASP A 8 -2.01 151.13 -119.40
N SER A 9 -1.59 152.11 -120.20
CA SER A 9 -1.13 152.03 -121.59
C SER A 9 -2.18 151.48 -122.60
N SER A 10 -2.85 152.30 -123.41
CA SER A 10 -2.30 153.42 -124.18
C SER A 10 -1.08 153.03 -125.02
N TYR A 11 -1.37 152.70 -126.28
CA TYR A 11 -0.77 153.31 -127.47
C TYR A 11 0.75 153.19 -127.73
N ILE A 12 1.04 152.82 -129.00
CA ILE A 12 2.31 153.01 -129.75
C ILE A 12 3.40 152.00 -129.31
N ASN A 13 3.64 150.90 -130.04
CA ASN A 13 4.22 150.80 -131.41
C ASN A 13 5.73 151.12 -131.42
N LYS A 14 6.43 150.66 -132.47
CA LYS A 14 7.90 150.70 -132.74
C LYS A 14 8.65 149.47 -132.21
N ASP A 15 9.69 148.97 -132.90
CA ASP A 15 10.34 149.34 -134.18
C ASP A 15 11.08 148.07 -134.69
N LEU A 16 11.57 147.90 -135.93
CA LEU A 16 11.34 148.43 -137.29
C LEU A 16 11.88 147.29 -138.24
N ILE A 17 11.88 147.22 -139.57
CA ILE A 17 11.82 148.07 -140.77
C ILE A 17 11.20 147.15 -141.89
N THR A 18 10.74 147.54 -143.07
CA THR A 18 10.85 148.72 -143.95
C THR A 18 9.47 148.98 -144.61
N HIS A 19 9.08 150.18 -145.08
CA HIS A 19 9.46 151.57 -144.78
C HIS A 19 8.39 152.51 -145.41
N ASP A 20 8.18 153.69 -144.81
CA ASP A 20 8.07 155.03 -145.42
C ASP A 20 7.11 155.36 -146.61
N LEU A 21 6.55 156.57 -146.75
CA LEU A 21 6.55 157.75 -145.87
C LEU A 21 5.37 158.71 -146.13
N HIS A 22 5.36 159.76 -145.31
CA HIS A 22 4.45 160.89 -145.23
C HIS A 22 4.51 161.90 -146.42
N ARG A 23 3.35 162.52 -146.68
CA ARG A 23 3.15 163.99 -146.75
C ARG A 23 3.93 164.85 -147.77
N ARG A 24 3.22 165.19 -148.86
CA ARG A 24 3.22 166.47 -149.62
C ARG A 24 4.50 167.00 -150.32
N LYS A 25 4.28 167.37 -151.59
CA LYS A 25 4.98 168.33 -152.50
C LYS A 25 6.17 167.83 -153.33
N ARG A 26 6.09 168.16 -154.64
CA ARG A 26 7.16 168.28 -155.66
C ARG A 26 8.29 169.22 -155.17
N PRO A 27 9.55 169.18 -155.66
CA PRO A 27 9.90 168.92 -157.09
C PRO A 27 11.28 168.26 -157.44
N SER A 28 11.48 168.01 -158.76
CA SER A 28 12.73 168.24 -159.53
C SER A 28 14.00 167.35 -159.39
N ARG A 29 14.32 166.67 -160.51
CA ARG A 29 15.66 166.39 -161.14
C ARG A 29 16.64 165.32 -160.58
N SER A 30 16.99 164.38 -161.49
CA SER A 30 18.35 163.82 -161.73
C SER A 30 18.97 162.86 -160.69
N CYS A 31 19.86 161.90 -161.01
CA CYS A 31 20.42 161.44 -162.31
C CYS A 31 21.08 160.03 -162.21
N VAL A 32 20.88 159.15 -163.22
CA VAL A 32 21.69 157.93 -163.58
C VAL A 32 21.88 156.85 -162.44
N ILE A 33 22.22 155.56 -162.61
CA ILE A 33 22.90 154.71 -163.62
C ILE A 33 22.18 153.33 -163.75
N LEU A 34 22.00 152.83 -165.00
CA LEU A 34 21.89 151.42 -165.51
C LEU A 34 21.15 150.30 -164.70
N SER A 35 20.44 149.33 -165.30
CA SER A 35 20.09 149.02 -166.72
C SER A 35 18.85 148.09 -166.74
N LEU A 36 17.74 148.48 -167.39
CA LEU A 36 17.29 148.04 -168.74
C LEU A 36 16.91 146.54 -168.86
N GLY A 37 15.69 146.15 -169.27
CA GLY A 37 14.44 146.93 -169.48
C GLY A 37 13.42 146.30 -170.44
N LEU A 38 12.25 146.97 -170.58
CA LEU A 38 11.30 146.99 -171.73
C LEU A 38 10.53 145.69 -172.16
N LEU A 39 9.38 145.73 -172.87
CA LEU A 39 8.17 146.61 -172.91
C LEU A 39 7.10 146.00 -173.87
N CYS A 40 5.89 146.61 -173.97
CA CYS A 40 4.90 146.51 -175.10
C CYS A 40 4.12 145.18 -175.31
N ALA A 41 3.04 145.08 -176.10
CA ALA A 41 1.95 146.01 -176.53
C ALA A 41 0.82 145.23 -177.31
N LEU A 42 -0.08 145.91 -178.05
CA LEU A 42 -1.36 145.39 -178.60
C LEU A 42 -1.54 145.52 -180.14
N LEU A 43 -2.37 144.62 -180.71
CA LEU A 43 -3.23 144.70 -181.93
C LEU A 43 -2.65 144.97 -183.34
N LEU A 44 -2.98 144.09 -184.31
CA LEU A 44 -3.47 144.40 -185.69
C LEU A 44 -3.88 143.11 -186.47
N ALA A 45 -4.35 143.22 -187.73
CA ALA A 45 -4.84 142.10 -188.55
C ALA A 45 -4.40 142.16 -190.03
N GLY A 46 -4.22 141.01 -190.69
CA GLY A 46 -3.88 140.84 -192.12
C GLY A 46 -3.58 139.38 -192.51
N ASN A 47 -3.70 139.00 -193.80
CA ASN A 47 -3.29 137.69 -194.35
C ASN A 47 -3.21 137.63 -195.90
N LEU A 48 -2.14 137.01 -196.43
CA LEU A 48 -1.95 136.44 -197.79
C LEU A 48 -0.65 135.61 -197.78
N GLY A 49 -0.41 134.77 -198.80
CA GLY A 49 0.83 133.98 -198.96
C GLY A 49 1.05 132.95 -197.84
N GLN A 50 0.66 131.68 -198.02
CA GLN A 50 1.46 130.71 -198.77
C GLN A 50 2.97 130.86 -198.52
N ILE A 51 3.56 129.77 -198.01
CA ILE A 51 4.98 129.38 -198.12
C ILE A 51 5.75 130.42 -198.93
N ILE A 52 6.35 131.39 -198.20
CA ILE A 52 7.12 132.55 -198.69
C ILE A 52 6.38 134.04 -198.69
N PHE A 53 5.05 134.34 -198.31
CA PHE A 53 4.30 135.56 -197.59
C PHE A 53 3.29 136.75 -198.18
N TYR A 54 2.32 137.48 -197.42
CA TYR A 54 1.57 138.90 -197.49
C TYR A 54 0.22 139.20 -196.56
N GLU A 55 -0.88 140.12 -196.49
CA GLU A 55 -1.59 141.46 -196.96
C GLU A 55 -2.91 142.03 -196.10
N ILE A 56 -3.72 143.18 -196.36
CA ILE A 56 -4.73 144.01 -195.45
C ILE A 56 -6.06 144.83 -196.06
N ILE A 57 -7.17 145.31 -195.32
CA ILE A 57 -8.40 146.22 -195.77
C ILE A 57 -9.43 146.99 -194.71
N SER A 58 -10.49 147.88 -195.00
CA SER A 58 -11.52 148.64 -194.07
C SER A 58 -12.86 149.49 -194.59
N PRO A 59 -13.86 150.07 -193.76
CA PRO A 59 -15.31 150.63 -194.08
C PRO A 59 -16.02 151.97 -193.39
N SER A 60 -17.35 152.40 -193.61
CA SER A 60 -18.24 153.58 -193.01
C SER A 60 -19.83 153.65 -193.41
N ASP A 61 -20.94 154.50 -193.17
CA ASP A 61 -21.64 155.68 -192.38
C ASP A 61 -23.28 155.74 -192.63
N ALA A 62 -24.39 156.59 -192.39
CA ALA A 62 -25.02 157.92 -191.84
C ALA A 62 -26.68 157.91 -191.82
N THR A 63 -27.75 158.78 -191.51
CA THR A 63 -28.35 160.10 -190.90
C THR A 63 -29.97 159.98 -190.60
N ARG A 64 -31.04 160.86 -190.35
CA ARG A 64 -31.57 162.33 -190.26
C ARG A 64 -33.09 162.55 -189.68
N ALA A 65 -33.81 163.75 -189.58
CA ALA A 65 -35.21 164.03 -188.91
C ALA A 65 -36.16 165.31 -189.30
N ASN A 66 -37.41 165.61 -188.70
CA ASN A 66 -38.46 166.71 -189.03
C ASN A 66 -39.64 167.17 -187.97
N TYR A 67 -40.57 168.21 -188.18
CA TYR A 67 -41.67 168.80 -187.23
C TYR A 67 -42.92 169.71 -187.79
N ASN A 68 -44.03 170.12 -187.02
CA ASN A 68 -45.20 171.08 -187.36
C ASN A 68 -46.24 171.69 -186.27
N ALA A 69 -47.30 172.56 -186.57
CA ALA A 69 -48.18 173.41 -185.60
C ALA A 69 -49.72 173.83 -185.94
N LEU A 70 -50.48 174.72 -185.16
CA LEU A 70 -52.00 175.06 -185.26
C LEU A 70 -52.62 176.51 -184.81
N THR A 71 -53.91 176.71 -184.33
CA THR A 71 -54.88 177.91 -184.60
C THR A 71 -55.64 178.82 -183.48
N GLN A 72 -57.01 179.11 -183.45
CA GLN A 72 -57.70 180.41 -182.96
C GLN A 72 -59.15 180.39 -182.21
N GLU A 73 -59.78 181.57 -181.79
CA GLU A 73 -61.20 182.00 -181.26
C GLU A 73 -61.43 182.50 -179.74
N ARG A 74 -62.35 183.47 -179.29
CA ARG A 74 -62.26 184.09 -177.89
C ARG A 74 -63.27 184.91 -176.96
N ASP A 75 -63.58 186.22 -177.13
CA ASP A 75 -63.28 187.27 -176.08
C ASP A 75 -64.10 187.48 -174.76
N ARG A 76 -65.42 187.21 -174.63
CA ARG A 76 -66.17 187.56 -173.37
C ARG A 76 -66.42 186.40 -172.42
N VAL A 77 -66.42 185.16 -172.94
CA VAL A 77 -66.33 183.91 -172.14
C VAL A 77 -65.02 183.88 -171.31
N GLN A 78 -64.01 184.64 -171.75
CA GLN A 78 -62.76 184.91 -171.06
C GLN A 78 -62.93 185.36 -169.59
N SER A 79 -64.02 186.07 -169.25
CA SER A 79 -64.24 186.63 -167.91
C SER A 79 -64.49 185.54 -166.87
N ASP A 80 -65.57 184.76 -166.99
CA ASP A 80 -65.95 183.75 -165.99
C ASP A 80 -64.94 182.58 -165.96
N SER A 81 -64.31 182.30 -167.10
CA SER A 81 -63.19 181.37 -167.23
C SER A 81 -61.99 181.74 -166.33
N SER A 82 -61.76 183.04 -166.08
CA SER A 82 -60.66 183.50 -165.22
C SER A 82 -60.87 183.14 -163.74
N ILE A 83 -62.11 183.15 -163.25
CA ILE A 83 -62.42 182.84 -161.84
C ILE A 83 -62.32 181.32 -161.60
N LEU A 84 -62.90 180.50 -162.49
CA LEU A 84 -62.77 179.03 -162.42
C LEU A 84 -61.32 178.54 -162.58
N THR A 85 -60.44 179.34 -163.17
CA THR A 85 -59.01 179.05 -163.23
C THR A 85 -58.32 179.22 -161.87
N ALA A 86 -58.68 180.24 -161.08
CA ALA A 86 -58.06 180.50 -159.79
C ALA A 86 -58.32 179.39 -158.74
N ASP A 87 -59.55 178.86 -158.65
CA ASP A 87 -59.87 177.77 -157.72
C ASP A 87 -59.24 176.43 -158.14
N ARG A 88 -59.14 176.16 -159.45
CA ARG A 88 -58.44 174.99 -159.99
C ARG A 88 -56.98 174.96 -159.54
N ASP A 89 -56.26 176.06 -159.72
CA ASP A 89 -54.83 176.12 -159.39
C ASP A 89 -54.60 176.01 -157.86
N ARG A 90 -55.56 176.49 -157.05
CA ARG A 90 -55.54 176.36 -155.58
C ARG A 90 -55.74 174.92 -155.09
N LEU A 91 -56.64 174.16 -155.71
CA LEU A 91 -56.81 172.72 -155.43
C LEU A 91 -55.54 171.94 -155.81
N GLN A 92 -54.94 172.26 -156.95
CA GLN A 92 -53.77 171.54 -157.49
C GLN A 92 -52.51 171.72 -156.61
N SER A 93 -52.36 172.87 -155.96
CA SER A 93 -51.34 173.10 -154.91
C SER A 93 -51.52 172.15 -153.71
N THR A 94 -52.77 171.92 -153.28
CA THR A 94 -53.08 171.09 -152.10
C THR A 94 -52.70 169.62 -152.33
N LEU A 95 -52.94 169.10 -153.53
CA LEU A 95 -52.60 167.72 -153.91
C LEU A 95 -51.08 167.45 -153.87
N SER A 96 -50.27 168.45 -154.23
CA SER A 96 -48.80 168.38 -154.21
C SER A 96 -48.24 168.16 -152.78
N ASN A 97 -48.86 168.78 -151.78
CA ASN A 97 -48.44 168.65 -150.38
C ASN A 97 -48.60 167.21 -149.86
N LEU A 98 -49.79 166.60 -150.02
CA LEU A 98 -50.04 165.24 -149.52
C LEU A 98 -49.15 164.18 -150.17
N SER A 99 -48.73 164.39 -151.43
CA SER A 99 -47.82 163.48 -152.14
C SER A 99 -46.43 163.40 -151.47
N ARG A 100 -45.90 164.54 -151.02
CA ARG A 100 -44.60 164.63 -150.34
C ARG A 100 -44.63 163.99 -148.94
N ASP A 101 -45.71 164.18 -148.19
CA ASP A 101 -45.76 163.74 -146.79
C ASP A 101 -45.83 162.20 -146.70
N ASN A 102 -46.42 161.53 -147.69
CA ASN A 102 -46.43 160.07 -147.82
C ASN A 102 -45.01 159.48 -148.03
N GLN A 103 -44.12 160.17 -148.77
CA GLN A 103 -42.73 159.73 -148.95
C GLN A 103 -41.89 159.78 -147.66
N LEU A 104 -42.24 160.65 -146.71
CA LEU A 104 -41.56 160.71 -145.41
C LEU A 104 -41.91 159.51 -144.53
N LEU A 105 -43.18 159.09 -144.53
CA LEU A 105 -43.63 157.90 -143.79
C LEU A 105 -42.91 156.62 -144.24
N GLN A 106 -42.72 156.43 -145.56
CA GLN A 106 -42.02 155.26 -146.09
C GLN A 106 -40.57 155.14 -145.59
N LYS A 107 -39.85 156.26 -145.41
CA LYS A 107 -38.48 156.25 -144.87
C LYS A 107 -38.43 155.79 -143.40
N SER A 108 -39.43 156.15 -142.61
CA SER A 108 -39.46 155.82 -141.17
C SER A 108 -39.57 154.32 -140.91
N VAL A 109 -40.39 153.62 -141.71
CA VAL A 109 -40.58 152.15 -141.63
C VAL A 109 -39.28 151.39 -141.94
N ALA A 110 -38.47 151.88 -142.88
CA ALA A 110 -37.19 151.26 -143.21
C ALA A 110 -36.19 151.32 -142.04
N SER A 111 -36.16 152.41 -141.27
CA SER A 111 -35.26 152.56 -140.12
C SER A 111 -35.56 151.55 -139.02
N LEU A 112 -36.83 151.46 -138.60
CA LEU A 112 -37.30 150.53 -137.56
C LEU A 112 -37.12 149.05 -137.94
N THR A 113 -37.00 148.76 -139.24
CA THR A 113 -36.72 147.40 -139.73
C THR A 113 -35.29 146.97 -139.42
N SER A 114 -34.33 147.91 -139.39
CA SER A 114 -32.91 147.62 -139.11
C SER A 114 -32.64 147.34 -137.62
N GLU A 115 -33.18 148.17 -136.73
CA GLU A 115 -32.95 148.08 -135.27
C GLU A 115 -33.39 146.73 -134.68
N ARG A 116 -34.44 146.13 -135.26
CA ARG A 116 -34.97 144.80 -134.92
C ARG A 116 -33.93 143.69 -135.13
N ASP A 117 -33.11 143.79 -136.17
CA ASP A 117 -32.26 142.69 -136.62
C ASP A 117 -30.93 142.65 -135.83
N ASP A 118 -30.37 143.81 -135.47
CA ASP A 118 -29.26 143.94 -134.52
C ASP A 118 -29.62 143.36 -133.13
N PHE A 119 -30.86 143.59 -132.68
CA PHE A 119 -31.36 143.06 -131.40
C PHE A 119 -31.45 141.53 -131.41
N ASN A 120 -31.86 140.93 -132.53
CA ASN A 120 -31.89 139.47 -132.70
C ASN A 120 -30.48 138.84 -132.68
N GLN A 121 -29.47 139.52 -133.23
CA GLN A 121 -28.09 139.06 -133.17
C GLN A 121 -27.58 139.03 -131.72
N SER A 122 -27.85 140.10 -130.96
CA SER A 122 -27.49 140.21 -129.54
C SER A 122 -28.15 139.13 -128.68
N LEU A 123 -29.44 138.83 -128.92
CA LEU A 123 -30.19 137.80 -128.19
C LEU A 123 -29.59 136.38 -128.36
N ASN A 124 -28.96 136.08 -129.49
CA ASN A 124 -28.37 134.77 -129.75
C ASN A 124 -26.97 134.61 -129.14
N HIS A 125 -26.23 135.70 -128.92
CA HIS A 125 -24.94 135.68 -128.21
C HIS A 125 -25.12 135.21 -126.75
N VAL A 126 -26.00 135.89 -126.01
CA VAL A 126 -26.29 135.62 -124.58
C VAL A 126 -26.82 134.19 -124.34
N LYS A 127 -27.53 133.60 -125.32
CA LYS A 127 -27.97 132.19 -125.24
C LYS A 127 -26.80 131.19 -125.21
N ASN A 128 -25.73 131.45 -125.96
CA ASN A 128 -24.58 130.54 -126.01
C ASN A 128 -23.76 130.59 -124.71
N GLU A 129 -23.52 131.79 -124.18
CA GLU A 129 -22.80 131.99 -122.90
C GLU A 129 -23.49 131.25 -121.76
N ARG A 130 -24.83 131.32 -121.70
CA ARG A 130 -25.64 130.62 -120.68
C ARG A 130 -25.44 129.11 -120.67
N GLU A 131 -25.39 128.47 -121.84
CA GLU A 131 -25.21 127.01 -121.91
C GLU A 131 -23.76 126.59 -121.63
N GLN A 132 -22.76 127.42 -121.98
CA GLN A 132 -21.37 127.19 -121.57
C GLN A 132 -21.20 127.23 -120.04
N LEU A 133 -21.76 128.25 -119.38
CA LEU A 133 -21.69 128.40 -117.92
C LEU A 133 -22.35 127.21 -117.19
N LYS A 134 -23.49 126.76 -117.72
CA LYS A 134 -24.24 125.59 -117.24
C LYS A 134 -23.50 124.26 -117.47
N ALA A 135 -22.71 124.13 -118.54
CA ALA A 135 -21.82 122.98 -118.71
C ALA A 135 -20.70 122.96 -117.65
N SER A 136 -20.09 124.11 -117.37
CA SER A 136 -19.02 124.26 -116.36
C SER A 136 -19.50 123.90 -114.95
N TYR A 137 -20.65 124.44 -114.52
CA TYR A 137 -21.27 124.12 -113.22
C TYR A 137 -21.50 122.61 -113.02
N ASN A 138 -21.99 121.92 -114.06
CA ASN A 138 -22.21 120.47 -114.02
C ASN A 138 -20.90 119.65 -114.00
N GLY A 139 -19.75 120.25 -114.38
CA GLY A 139 -18.42 119.68 -114.21
C GLY A 139 -18.01 119.66 -112.74
N LEU A 140 -17.86 120.85 -112.13
CA LEU A 140 -17.41 120.99 -110.73
C LEU A 140 -18.29 120.21 -109.74
N LYS A 141 -19.61 120.13 -109.98
CA LYS A 141 -20.52 119.36 -109.13
C LYS A 141 -20.14 117.88 -109.04
N ARG A 142 -19.69 117.25 -110.15
CA ARG A 142 -19.26 115.84 -110.16
C ARG A 142 -17.98 115.63 -109.37
N GLU A 143 -17.01 116.53 -109.49
CA GLU A 143 -15.74 116.45 -108.75
C GLU A 143 -15.96 116.58 -107.23
N SER A 144 -16.85 117.49 -106.81
CA SER A 144 -17.26 117.62 -105.41
C SER A 144 -17.89 116.34 -104.85
N ASP A 145 -18.77 115.68 -105.62
CA ASP A 145 -19.46 114.46 -105.18
C ASP A 145 -18.50 113.25 -105.14
N GLN A 146 -17.53 113.19 -106.07
CA GLN A 146 -16.46 112.18 -106.10
C GLN A 146 -15.54 112.31 -104.87
N LEU A 147 -15.16 113.53 -104.48
CA LEU A 147 -14.36 113.80 -103.28
C LEU A 147 -15.09 113.39 -101.99
N GLN A 148 -16.38 113.71 -101.88
CA GLN A 148 -17.21 113.31 -100.74
C GLN A 148 -17.29 111.79 -100.61
N ALA A 149 -17.41 111.05 -101.72
CA ALA A 149 -17.42 109.59 -101.73
C ALA A 149 -16.08 108.99 -101.28
N ASN A 150 -14.95 109.53 -101.75
CA ASN A 150 -13.60 109.08 -101.38
C ASN A 150 -13.34 109.29 -99.88
N TYR A 151 -13.67 110.46 -99.33
CA TYR A 151 -13.57 110.74 -97.89
C TYR A 151 -14.41 109.73 -97.07
N SER A 152 -15.65 109.49 -97.51
CA SER A 152 -16.59 108.54 -96.88
C SER A 152 -16.18 107.07 -97.05
N HIS A 153 -15.21 106.74 -97.92
CA HIS A 153 -14.60 105.42 -97.99
C HIS A 153 -13.44 105.31 -97.00
N MET A 154 -12.51 106.27 -97.04
CA MET A 154 -11.32 106.31 -96.18
C MET A 154 -11.66 106.29 -94.68
N GLN A 155 -12.72 106.98 -94.26
CA GLN A 155 -13.16 106.98 -92.87
C GLN A 155 -13.62 105.58 -92.40
N ARG A 156 -14.34 104.82 -93.23
CA ARG A 156 -14.74 103.44 -92.92
C ARG A 156 -13.55 102.48 -92.87
N THR A 157 -12.52 102.70 -93.69
CA THR A 157 -11.27 101.92 -93.63
C THR A 157 -10.52 102.15 -92.32
N LEU A 158 -10.56 103.38 -91.77
CA LEU A 158 -9.96 103.70 -90.47
C LEU A 158 -10.66 102.96 -89.32
N GLU A 159 -11.99 102.98 -89.29
CA GLU A 159 -12.82 102.28 -88.29
C GLU A 159 -12.60 100.74 -88.33
N GLN A 160 -12.40 100.18 -89.51
CA GLN A 160 -12.05 98.75 -89.69
C GLN A 160 -10.65 98.41 -89.17
N LEU A 161 -9.66 99.29 -89.37
CA LEU A 161 -8.30 99.08 -88.85
C LEU A 161 -8.24 99.21 -87.32
N GLN A 162 -9.02 100.12 -86.73
CA GLN A 162 -9.12 100.28 -85.28
C GLN A 162 -9.72 99.02 -84.62
N THR A 163 -10.86 98.54 -85.12
CA THR A 163 -11.50 97.32 -84.59
C THR A 163 -10.66 96.04 -84.80
N GLN A 164 -9.86 95.96 -85.87
CA GLN A 164 -8.86 94.89 -86.02
C GLN A 164 -7.72 94.99 -84.99
N HIS A 165 -7.23 96.20 -84.69
CA HIS A 165 -6.19 96.39 -83.69
C HIS A 165 -6.66 96.01 -82.28
N GLU A 166 -7.88 96.41 -81.89
CA GLU A 166 -8.51 96.04 -80.61
C GLU A 166 -8.68 94.52 -80.47
N SER A 167 -9.11 93.84 -81.55
CA SER A 167 -9.23 92.37 -81.58
C SER A 167 -7.89 91.66 -81.40
N VAL A 168 -6.80 92.17 -82.01
CA VAL A 168 -5.45 91.63 -81.84
C VAL A 168 -4.91 91.92 -80.42
N ALA A 169 -5.20 93.08 -79.85
CA ALA A 169 -4.81 93.43 -78.47
C ALA A 169 -5.49 92.50 -77.45
N ALA A 170 -6.80 92.28 -77.56
CA ALA A 170 -7.53 91.33 -76.71
C ALA A 170 -7.01 89.89 -76.86
N SER A 171 -6.68 89.49 -78.10
CA SER A 171 -6.08 88.16 -78.37
C SER A 171 -4.70 88.00 -77.71
N LYS A 172 -3.90 89.07 -77.65
CA LYS A 172 -2.60 89.09 -76.95
C LYS A 172 -2.78 88.95 -75.45
N GLU A 173 -3.68 89.73 -74.84
CA GLU A 173 -3.95 89.65 -73.39
C GLU A 173 -4.46 88.26 -72.98
N GLN A 174 -5.34 87.66 -73.78
CA GLN A 174 -5.81 86.29 -73.58
C GLN A 174 -4.67 85.26 -73.65
N LEU A 175 -3.70 85.44 -74.56
CA LEU A 175 -2.54 84.57 -74.69
C LEU A 175 -1.57 84.72 -73.50
N GLU A 176 -1.30 85.95 -73.05
CA GLU A 176 -0.46 86.24 -71.88
C GLU A 176 -1.07 85.73 -70.58
N SER A 177 -2.40 85.81 -70.43
CA SER A 177 -3.15 85.20 -69.33
C SER A 177 -3.04 83.67 -69.36
N THR A 178 -3.21 83.05 -70.53
CA THR A 178 -3.11 81.59 -70.73
C THR A 178 -1.70 81.08 -70.44
N TYR A 179 -0.66 81.77 -70.93
CA TYR A 179 0.74 81.46 -70.62
C TYR A 179 1.01 81.52 -69.11
N SER A 180 0.51 82.57 -68.45
CA SER A 180 0.61 82.74 -67.00
C SER A 180 -0.11 81.64 -66.21
N GLN A 181 -1.20 81.07 -66.75
CA GLN A 181 -1.88 79.91 -66.18
C GLN A 181 -1.05 78.63 -66.34
N VAL A 182 -0.59 78.31 -67.54
CA VAL A 182 0.24 77.12 -67.82
C VAL A 182 1.54 77.15 -66.99
N GLN A 183 2.12 78.32 -66.76
CA GLN A 183 3.30 78.47 -65.90
C GLN A 183 2.99 78.15 -64.42
N ARG A 184 1.80 78.50 -63.90
CA ARG A 184 1.36 78.12 -62.55
C ARG A 184 1.10 76.61 -62.45
N GLU A 185 0.41 76.05 -63.44
CA GLU A 185 0.12 74.61 -63.52
C GLU A 185 1.41 73.77 -63.59
N SER A 186 2.42 74.23 -64.34
CA SER A 186 3.75 73.60 -64.40
C SER A 186 4.49 73.63 -63.06
N GLN A 187 4.42 74.74 -62.32
CA GLN A 187 5.00 74.83 -60.97
C GLN A 187 4.30 73.91 -59.97
N GLU A 188 2.98 73.82 -60.03
CA GLU A 188 2.22 72.94 -59.13
C GLU A 188 2.42 71.47 -59.48
N LEU A 189 2.47 71.09 -60.77
CA LEU A 189 2.83 69.74 -61.19
C LEU A 189 4.22 69.33 -60.68
N LYS A 190 5.19 70.26 -60.68
CA LYS A 190 6.52 70.02 -60.12
C LYS A 190 6.51 69.80 -58.61
N ARG A 191 5.68 70.54 -57.86
CA ARG A 191 5.46 70.29 -56.41
C ARG A 191 4.81 68.93 -56.15
N LEU A 192 3.77 68.60 -56.92
CA LEU A 192 3.07 67.31 -56.81
C LEU A 192 4.02 66.14 -57.10
N TYR A 193 4.92 66.27 -58.07
CA TYR A 193 5.96 65.28 -58.34
C TYR A 193 6.92 65.09 -57.15
N SER A 194 7.51 66.16 -56.62
CA SER A 194 8.40 66.06 -55.44
C SER A 194 7.67 65.56 -54.18
N ALA A 195 6.37 65.84 -54.04
CA ALA A 195 5.54 65.31 -52.96
C ALA A 195 5.17 63.82 -53.15
N LEU A 196 5.22 63.31 -54.39
CA LEU A 196 5.05 61.89 -54.71
C LEU A 196 6.34 61.11 -54.48
N GLU A 197 7.47 61.64 -54.94
CA GLU A 197 8.84 61.13 -54.70
C GLU A 197 9.13 61.00 -53.19
N ALA A 198 8.77 62.02 -52.39
CA ALA A 198 8.87 61.95 -50.93
C ALA A 198 7.97 60.87 -50.29
N LYS A 199 6.81 60.57 -50.89
CA LYS A 199 5.92 59.48 -50.44
C LYS A 199 6.43 58.10 -50.85
N GLU A 200 7.10 57.99 -52.00
CA GLU A 200 7.73 56.75 -52.47
C GLU A 200 8.85 56.32 -51.51
N ILE A 201 9.77 57.24 -51.19
CA ILE A 201 10.82 57.04 -50.18
C ILE A 201 10.23 56.69 -48.80
N GLN A 202 9.11 57.33 -48.41
CA GLN A 202 8.41 56.98 -47.17
C GLN A 202 7.80 55.57 -47.22
N LEU A 203 7.29 55.13 -48.38
CA LEU A 203 6.76 53.78 -48.57
C LEU A 203 7.85 52.72 -48.48
N GLU A 204 9.01 52.94 -49.11
CA GLU A 204 10.17 52.04 -49.03
C GLU A 204 10.67 51.90 -47.59
N SER A 205 10.78 53.02 -46.87
CA SER A 205 11.14 53.03 -45.45
C SER A 205 10.13 52.24 -44.59
N ASN A 206 8.84 52.49 -44.77
CA ASN A 206 7.77 51.74 -44.09
C ASN A 206 7.79 50.23 -44.43
N TYR A 207 8.09 49.88 -45.69
CA TYR A 207 8.22 48.50 -46.14
C TYR A 207 9.42 47.80 -45.49
N SER A 208 10.57 48.49 -45.37
CA SER A 208 11.75 47.98 -44.65
C SER A 208 11.47 47.72 -43.16
N VAL A 209 10.74 48.63 -42.50
CA VAL A 209 10.29 48.45 -41.11
C VAL A 209 9.32 47.26 -40.99
N LEU A 210 8.37 47.11 -41.93
CA LEU A 210 7.47 45.95 -41.98
C LEU A 210 8.22 44.62 -42.22
N GLN A 211 9.25 44.62 -43.06
CA GLN A 211 10.11 43.45 -43.30
C GLN A 211 10.85 43.05 -42.02
N THR A 212 11.44 44.04 -41.32
CA THR A 212 12.13 43.84 -40.04
C THR A 212 11.17 43.29 -38.98
N GLY A 213 10.00 43.91 -38.81
CA GLY A 213 8.99 43.46 -37.84
C GLY A 213 8.43 42.06 -38.15
N LYS A 214 8.36 41.66 -39.42
CA LYS A 214 8.02 40.28 -39.83
C LYS A 214 9.10 39.29 -39.40
N ASP A 215 10.37 39.62 -39.59
CA ASP A 215 11.48 38.71 -39.29
C ASP A 215 11.74 38.61 -37.76
N GLU A 216 11.45 39.69 -37.01
CA GLU A 216 11.30 39.66 -35.54
C GLU A 216 10.12 38.75 -35.10
N LEU A 217 8.96 38.85 -35.75
CA LEU A 217 7.80 38.00 -35.46
C LEU A 217 8.10 36.52 -35.71
N GLN A 218 8.82 36.22 -36.80
CA GLN A 218 9.28 34.87 -37.14
C GLN A 218 10.26 34.34 -36.07
N SER A 219 11.25 35.14 -35.69
CA SER A 219 12.21 34.78 -34.63
C SER A 219 11.52 34.51 -33.28
N SER A 220 10.47 35.27 -32.96
CA SER A 220 9.63 35.08 -31.78
C SER A 220 8.76 33.83 -31.88
N TYR A 221 8.19 33.54 -33.05
CA TYR A 221 7.44 32.30 -33.33
C TYR A 221 8.32 31.06 -33.18
N ASP A 222 9.53 31.07 -33.74
CA ASP A 222 10.48 29.96 -33.65
C ASP A 222 10.95 29.74 -32.21
N SER A 223 11.20 30.82 -31.47
CA SER A 223 11.50 30.77 -30.03
C SER A 223 10.36 30.19 -29.20
N LEU A 224 9.10 30.52 -29.54
CA LEU A 224 7.91 29.96 -28.92
C LEU A 224 7.70 28.48 -29.29
N SER A 225 8.04 28.09 -30.52
CA SER A 225 8.02 26.70 -30.99
C SER A 225 9.02 25.82 -30.23
N VAL A 226 10.27 26.31 -30.06
CA VAL A 226 11.28 25.66 -29.20
C VAL A 226 10.79 25.57 -27.76
N SER A 227 10.22 26.65 -27.22
CA SER A 227 9.68 26.67 -25.84
C SER A 227 8.55 25.65 -25.64
N LYS A 228 7.64 25.52 -26.61
CA LYS A 228 6.57 24.50 -26.64
C LYS A 228 7.16 23.09 -26.63
N ASN A 229 8.17 22.82 -27.45
CA ASN A 229 8.79 21.50 -27.54
C ASN A 229 9.51 21.12 -26.22
N ASN A 230 10.23 22.08 -25.62
CA ASN A 230 10.85 21.89 -24.29
C ASN A 230 9.81 21.61 -23.20
N LEU A 231 8.65 22.28 -23.26
CA LEU A 231 7.53 22.04 -22.34
C LEU A 231 6.92 20.64 -22.54
N GLN A 232 6.79 20.19 -23.79
CA GLN A 232 6.33 18.83 -24.11
C GLN A 232 7.29 17.77 -23.55
N SER A 233 8.60 17.88 -23.82
CA SER A 233 9.60 16.94 -23.27
C SER A 233 9.64 16.95 -21.74
N SER A 234 9.36 18.09 -21.10
CA SER A 234 9.21 18.21 -19.64
C SER A 234 7.96 17.49 -19.13
N TYR A 235 6.83 17.62 -19.84
CA TYR A 235 5.58 16.89 -19.55
C TYR A 235 5.75 15.37 -19.71
N ASP A 236 6.41 14.93 -20.79
CA ASP A 236 6.68 13.51 -21.05
C ASP A 236 7.58 12.91 -19.95
N SER A 237 8.62 13.64 -19.55
CA SER A 237 9.52 13.27 -18.44
C SER A 237 8.79 13.19 -17.10
N LEU A 238 7.84 14.10 -16.84
CA LEU A 238 6.99 14.08 -15.65
C LEU A 238 6.00 12.90 -15.68
N SER A 239 5.48 12.55 -16.86
CA SER A 239 4.61 11.38 -17.07
C SER A 239 5.35 10.07 -16.78
N VAL A 240 6.58 9.91 -17.28
CA VAL A 240 7.47 8.78 -16.93
C VAL A 240 7.75 8.74 -15.43
N SER A 241 8.07 9.90 -14.82
CA SER A 241 8.33 9.99 -13.37
C SER A 241 7.12 9.58 -12.53
N LYS A 242 5.91 9.98 -12.93
CA LYS A 242 4.64 9.55 -12.31
C LYS A 242 4.45 8.03 -12.41
N ASN A 243 4.72 7.43 -13.57
CA ASN A 243 4.55 5.98 -13.78
C ASN A 243 5.57 5.16 -12.98
N ASN A 244 6.80 5.67 -12.83
CA ASN A 244 7.82 5.07 -11.95
C ASN A 244 7.41 5.16 -10.47
N LEU A 245 6.83 6.30 -10.05
CA LEU A 245 6.30 6.48 -8.69
C LEU A 245 5.11 5.54 -8.41
N GLN A 246 4.17 5.37 -9.36
CA GLN A 246 3.08 4.39 -9.26
C GLN A 246 3.63 2.96 -9.14
N SER A 247 4.58 2.58 -9.99
CA SER A 247 5.23 1.25 -9.93
C SER A 247 5.92 0.99 -8.59
N SER A 248 6.50 2.04 -7.99
CA SER A 248 7.13 1.99 -6.65
C SER A 248 6.10 1.85 -5.53
N TYR A 249 4.97 2.58 -5.61
CA TYR A 249 3.83 2.45 -4.70
C TYR A 249 3.22 1.03 -4.76
N ASP A 250 3.01 0.49 -5.97
CA ASP A 250 2.47 -0.85 -6.17
C ASP A 250 3.41 -1.93 -5.60
N SER A 251 4.72 -1.68 -5.59
CA SER A 251 5.70 -2.56 -4.94
C SER A 251 5.62 -2.47 -3.42
N LEU A 252 5.67 -1.27 -2.85
CA LEU A 252 5.50 -1.05 -1.40
C LEU A 252 4.17 -1.63 -0.87
N TRP A 253 3.11 -1.61 -1.69
CA TRP A 253 1.85 -2.29 -1.35
C TRP A 253 2.00 -3.82 -1.31
N ARG A 254 2.64 -4.44 -2.31
CA ARG A 254 2.93 -5.89 -2.29
C ARG A 254 3.81 -6.28 -1.10
N ASP A 255 4.82 -5.47 -0.80
CA ASP A 255 5.75 -5.71 0.31
C ASP A 255 5.01 -5.63 1.66
N LYS A 256 4.09 -4.66 1.83
CA LYS A 256 3.17 -4.57 2.97
C LYS A 256 2.30 -5.83 3.14
N GLU A 257 1.67 -6.31 2.06
CA GLU A 257 0.83 -7.52 2.12
C GLU A 257 1.65 -8.79 2.44
N GLN A 258 2.88 -8.90 1.92
CA GLN A 258 3.82 -9.97 2.31
C GLN A 258 4.20 -9.87 3.79
N LEU A 259 4.47 -8.67 4.30
CA LEU A 259 4.80 -8.44 5.72
C LEU A 259 3.63 -8.81 6.63
N GLN A 260 2.39 -8.47 6.23
CA GLN A 260 1.16 -8.80 6.96
C GLN A 260 0.87 -10.32 6.93
N SER A 261 1.14 -11.00 5.82
CA SER A 261 1.10 -12.46 5.74
C SER A 261 2.14 -13.10 6.68
N SER A 262 3.39 -12.62 6.64
CA SER A 262 4.49 -13.09 7.48
C SER A 262 4.19 -12.92 8.98
N TYR A 263 3.67 -11.76 9.38
CA TYR A 263 3.19 -11.50 10.75
C TYR A 263 2.09 -12.49 11.17
N THR A 264 1.16 -12.79 10.26
CA THR A 264 0.06 -13.74 10.52
C THR A 264 0.55 -15.19 10.63
N SER A 265 1.65 -15.56 9.95
CA SER A 265 2.34 -16.84 10.17
C SER A 265 3.01 -16.86 11.54
N LEU A 266 3.85 -15.86 11.83
CA LEU A 266 4.61 -15.77 13.08
C LEU A 266 3.70 -15.79 14.32
N TRP A 267 2.51 -15.20 14.22
CA TRP A 267 1.47 -15.28 15.25
C TRP A 267 0.94 -16.72 15.45
N ARG A 268 0.70 -17.49 14.38
CA ARG A 268 0.32 -18.91 14.49
C ARG A 268 1.45 -19.74 15.09
N ASP A 269 2.69 -19.49 14.69
CA ASP A 269 3.87 -20.19 15.18
C ASP A 269 4.06 -19.96 16.70
N LYS A 270 3.81 -18.73 17.17
CA LYS A 270 3.74 -18.39 18.60
C LYS A 270 2.65 -19.20 19.33
N GLU A 271 1.41 -19.24 18.81
CA GLU A 271 0.32 -19.97 19.48
C GLU A 271 0.57 -21.49 19.49
N GLN A 272 1.19 -22.06 18.43
CA GLN A 272 1.65 -23.45 18.43
C GLN A 272 2.73 -23.68 19.50
N LEU A 273 3.74 -22.81 19.59
CA LEU A 273 4.79 -22.91 20.61
C LEU A 273 4.23 -22.82 22.04
N GLN A 274 3.23 -21.96 22.26
CA GLN A 274 2.53 -21.82 23.54
C GLN A 274 1.71 -23.08 23.88
N SER A 275 1.10 -23.74 22.89
CA SER A 275 0.46 -25.04 23.05
C SER A 275 1.47 -26.14 23.42
N SER A 276 2.59 -26.24 22.69
CA SER A 276 3.67 -27.19 22.95
C SER A 276 4.29 -27.01 24.33
N TYR A 277 4.54 -25.78 24.78
CA TYR A 277 4.97 -25.46 26.13
C TYR A 277 3.97 -25.94 27.18
N THR A 278 2.67 -25.76 26.93
CA THR A 278 1.60 -26.20 27.84
C THR A 278 1.47 -27.73 27.88
N SER A 279 1.83 -28.45 26.81
CA SER A 279 1.97 -29.91 26.84
C SER A 279 3.18 -30.33 27.68
N LEU A 280 4.35 -29.80 27.36
CA LEU A 280 5.61 -30.13 28.04
C LEU A 280 5.55 -29.87 29.56
N TRP A 281 4.80 -28.84 29.98
CA TRP A 281 4.52 -28.58 31.39
C TRP A 281 3.67 -29.69 32.04
N ARG A 282 2.64 -30.21 31.36
CA ARG A 282 1.87 -31.37 31.86
C ARG A 282 2.73 -32.63 31.92
N ASP A 283 3.58 -32.85 30.92
CA ASP A 283 4.48 -34.00 30.85
C ASP A 283 5.48 -33.97 32.02
N LYS A 284 6.01 -32.78 32.37
CA LYS A 284 6.80 -32.55 33.58
C LYS A 284 6.03 -32.92 34.86
N GLU A 285 4.80 -32.45 35.03
CA GLU A 285 4.02 -32.75 36.25
C GLU A 285 3.65 -34.25 36.35
N GLN A 286 3.38 -34.91 35.22
CA GLN A 286 3.21 -36.38 35.18
C GLN A 286 4.50 -37.11 35.57
N LEU A 287 5.66 -36.67 35.07
CA LEU A 287 6.95 -37.26 35.42
C LEU A 287 7.28 -37.04 36.91
N GLN A 288 6.97 -35.87 37.46
CA GLN A 288 7.13 -35.55 38.88
C GLN A 288 6.21 -36.40 39.77
N SER A 289 4.97 -36.64 39.35
CA SER A 289 4.04 -37.57 40.00
C SER A 289 4.59 -39.02 39.97
N SER A 290 5.06 -39.46 38.80
CA SER A 290 5.62 -40.80 38.59
C SER A 290 6.87 -41.05 39.45
N TYR A 291 7.79 -40.08 39.50
CA TYR A 291 8.95 -40.09 40.39
C TYR A 291 8.53 -40.19 41.87
N THR A 292 7.48 -39.46 42.27
CA THR A 292 6.96 -39.51 43.64
C THR A 292 6.29 -40.86 43.97
N SER A 293 5.74 -41.58 42.98
CA SER A 293 5.30 -42.98 43.16
C SER A 293 6.48 -43.92 43.33
N LEU A 294 7.42 -43.93 42.37
CA LEU A 294 8.64 -44.74 42.40
C LEU A 294 9.44 -44.58 43.70
N TRP A 295 9.46 -43.36 44.27
CA TRP A 295 10.07 -43.10 45.57
C TRP A 295 9.32 -43.81 46.72
N ARG A 296 7.98 -43.80 46.75
CA ARG A 296 7.21 -44.57 47.73
C ARG A 296 7.40 -46.06 47.55
N ASP A 297 7.42 -46.54 46.32
CA ASP A 297 7.61 -47.96 45.99
C ASP A 297 9.00 -48.45 46.46
N LYS A 298 10.04 -47.63 46.30
CA LYS A 298 11.36 -47.85 46.90
C LYS A 298 11.32 -47.96 48.42
N GLU A 299 10.66 -47.03 49.12
CA GLU A 299 10.60 -47.07 50.60
C GLU A 299 9.76 -48.28 51.10
N GLN A 300 8.71 -48.68 50.39
CA GLN A 300 7.97 -49.92 50.66
C GLN A 300 8.85 -51.16 50.46
N LEU A 301 9.64 -51.21 49.39
CA LEU A 301 10.59 -52.30 49.13
C LEU A 301 11.71 -52.36 50.18
N GLN A 302 12.22 -51.20 50.62
CA GLN A 302 13.21 -51.09 51.69
C GLN A 302 12.66 -51.55 53.05
N SER A 303 11.40 -51.22 53.36
CA SER A 303 10.68 -51.74 54.53
C SER A 303 10.51 -53.26 54.46
N SER A 304 10.08 -53.77 53.29
CA SER A 304 9.88 -55.20 53.04
C SER A 304 11.17 -56.01 53.18
N TYR A 305 12.27 -55.51 52.60
CA TYR A 305 13.63 -56.07 52.77
C TYR A 305 14.04 -56.11 54.25
N THR A 306 13.75 -55.03 54.99
CA THR A 306 14.07 -54.94 56.43
C THR A 306 13.23 -55.91 57.26
N SER A 307 12.00 -56.22 56.87
CA SER A 307 11.20 -57.30 57.49
C SER A 307 11.80 -58.67 57.18
N LEU A 308 12.01 -58.98 55.90
CA LEU A 308 12.55 -60.27 55.45
C LEU A 308 13.93 -60.58 56.07
N TRP A 309 14.75 -59.56 56.32
CA TRP A 309 15.99 -59.67 57.08
C TRP A 309 15.76 -60.09 58.53
N ARG A 310 14.78 -59.50 59.24
CA ARG A 310 14.42 -59.92 60.61
C ARG A 310 13.88 -61.36 60.61
N ASP A 311 13.07 -61.72 59.63
CA ASP A 311 12.49 -63.06 59.50
C ASP A 311 13.60 -64.11 59.28
N LYS A 312 14.62 -63.79 58.47
CA LYS A 312 15.85 -64.59 58.35
C LYS A 312 16.58 -64.75 59.68
N GLU A 313 16.82 -63.68 60.44
CA GLU A 313 17.52 -63.77 61.72
C GLU A 313 16.71 -64.55 62.79
N GLN A 314 15.38 -64.43 62.79
CA GLN A 314 14.49 -65.25 63.63
C GLN A 314 14.55 -66.73 63.24
N LEU A 315 14.54 -67.05 61.94
CA LEU A 315 14.67 -68.42 61.45
C LEU A 315 16.06 -69.01 61.79
N GLN A 316 17.13 -68.21 61.66
CA GLN A 316 18.49 -68.58 62.04
C GLN A 316 18.60 -68.84 63.55
N SER A 317 18.01 -67.98 64.39
CA SER A 317 17.90 -68.19 65.84
C SER A 317 17.19 -69.51 66.16
N SER A 318 16.01 -69.72 65.57
CA SER A 318 15.18 -70.93 65.72
C SER A 318 15.92 -72.20 65.31
N TYR A 319 16.67 -72.16 64.20
CA TYR A 319 17.53 -73.25 63.76
C TYR A 319 18.61 -73.58 64.80
N THR A 320 19.27 -72.57 65.39
CA THR A 320 20.25 -72.84 66.47
C THR A 320 19.61 -73.37 67.74
N SER A 321 18.34 -73.06 68.05
CA SER A 321 17.62 -73.69 69.16
C SER A 321 17.39 -75.17 68.85
N LEU A 322 16.73 -75.47 67.72
CA LEU A 322 16.42 -76.83 67.29
C LEU A 322 17.68 -77.72 67.21
N TRP A 323 18.82 -77.15 66.83
CA TRP A 323 20.11 -77.84 66.85
C TRP A 323 20.59 -78.17 68.27
N ARG A 324 20.48 -77.24 69.23
CA ARG A 324 20.76 -77.52 70.65
C ARG A 324 19.82 -78.58 71.21
N ASP A 325 18.53 -78.50 70.88
CA ASP A 325 17.50 -79.44 71.34
C ASP A 325 17.77 -80.85 70.79
N LYS A 326 18.22 -80.97 69.53
CA LYS A 326 18.72 -82.22 68.94
C LYS A 326 19.92 -82.79 69.71
N GLU A 327 20.94 -81.98 70.00
CA GLU A 327 22.14 -82.47 70.73
C GLU A 327 21.82 -82.83 72.18
N GLN A 328 20.89 -82.13 72.84
CA GLN A 328 20.37 -82.53 74.16
C GLN A 328 19.63 -83.87 74.08
N LEU A 329 18.73 -84.05 73.12
CA LEU A 329 18.01 -85.31 72.90
C LEU A 329 18.97 -86.48 72.59
N GLN A 330 20.01 -86.23 71.79
CA GLN A 330 21.07 -87.20 71.48
C GLN A 330 21.86 -87.57 72.74
N SER A 331 22.22 -86.59 73.59
CA SER A 331 22.85 -86.83 74.89
C SER A 331 21.96 -87.69 75.80
N SER A 332 20.67 -87.30 75.96
CA SER A 332 19.67 -88.04 76.74
C SER A 332 19.49 -89.48 76.25
N TYR A 333 19.46 -89.69 74.93
CA TYR A 333 19.42 -91.03 74.33
C TYR A 333 20.65 -91.87 74.73
N THR A 334 21.86 -91.30 74.70
CA THR A 334 23.05 -92.04 75.17
C THR A 334 23.03 -92.34 76.68
N SER A 335 22.39 -91.49 77.50
CA SER A 335 22.20 -91.80 78.93
C SER A 335 21.24 -92.97 79.09
N LEU A 336 20.04 -92.87 78.51
CA LEU A 336 19.01 -93.91 78.58
C LEU A 336 19.51 -95.27 78.05
N TRP A 337 20.38 -95.25 77.03
CA TRP A 337 21.04 -96.45 76.54
C TRP A 337 22.03 -97.06 77.57
N ARG A 338 22.86 -96.23 78.25
CA ARG A 338 23.71 -96.72 79.35
C ARG A 338 22.87 -97.26 80.51
N ASP A 339 21.76 -96.61 80.84
CA ASP A 339 20.87 -97.04 81.91
C ASP A 339 20.20 -98.38 81.59
N LYS A 340 19.78 -98.59 80.33
CA LYS A 340 19.32 -99.90 79.81
C LYS A 340 20.38 -100.98 80.00
N GLU A 341 21.62 -100.76 79.56
CA GLU A 341 22.70 -101.76 79.71
C GLU A 341 23.00 -102.04 81.19
N GLN A 342 22.98 -101.03 82.07
CA GLN A 342 23.10 -101.21 83.52
C GLN A 342 21.96 -102.04 84.10
N LEU A 343 20.70 -101.81 83.71
CA LEU A 343 19.55 -102.61 84.14
C LEU A 343 19.68 -104.06 83.67
N GLN A 344 20.10 -104.30 82.42
CA GLN A 344 20.32 -105.65 81.90
C GLN A 344 21.44 -106.38 82.65
N SER A 345 22.54 -105.69 82.98
CA SER A 345 23.61 -106.21 83.82
C SER A 345 23.11 -106.57 85.22
N ARG A 346 22.41 -105.66 85.91
CA ARG A 346 21.80 -105.89 87.23
C ARG A 346 20.82 -107.07 87.23
N PHE A 347 19.96 -107.17 86.23
CA PHE A 347 19.03 -108.30 86.09
C PHE A 347 19.78 -109.63 85.90
N SER A 348 20.90 -109.63 85.16
CA SER A 348 21.73 -110.83 85.01
C SER A 348 22.42 -111.25 86.31
N ALA A 349 22.81 -110.30 87.17
CA ALA A 349 23.37 -110.56 88.49
C ALA A 349 22.31 -111.10 89.45
N LEU A 350 21.15 -110.42 89.56
CA LEU A 350 20.03 -110.84 90.42
C LEU A 350 19.54 -112.26 90.08
N ARG A 351 19.58 -112.64 88.79
CA ARG A 351 19.26 -114.01 88.33
C ARG A 351 20.27 -115.06 88.80
N ARG A 352 21.56 -114.71 88.94
CA ARG A 352 22.60 -115.59 89.51
C ARG A 352 22.44 -115.73 91.01
N GLU A 353 22.18 -114.62 91.72
CA GLU A 353 21.89 -114.62 93.16
C GLU A 353 20.66 -115.49 93.49
N GLN A 354 19.59 -115.38 92.69
CA GLN A 354 18.40 -116.24 92.82
C GLN A 354 18.73 -117.73 92.64
N GLN A 355 19.61 -118.08 91.69
CA GLN A 355 20.07 -119.46 91.49
C GLN A 355 20.93 -119.97 92.66
N GLN A 356 21.84 -119.15 93.16
CA GLN A 356 22.66 -119.46 94.34
C GLN A 356 21.81 -119.66 95.58
N LEU A 357 20.87 -118.75 95.87
CA LEU A 357 19.97 -118.83 97.02
C LEU A 357 19.10 -120.10 96.98
N ARG A 358 18.60 -120.48 95.78
CA ARG A 358 17.86 -121.73 95.57
C ARG A 358 18.72 -122.97 95.85
N SER A 359 19.98 -122.95 95.43
CA SER A 359 20.95 -124.02 95.74
C SER A 359 21.20 -124.13 97.24
N ASN A 360 21.53 -123.01 97.89
CA ASN A 360 21.80 -122.95 99.33
C ASN A 360 20.60 -123.44 100.16
N TYR A 361 19.37 -123.07 99.78
CA TYR A 361 18.15 -123.54 100.43
C TYR A 361 18.00 -125.07 100.32
N SER A 362 18.29 -125.66 99.15
CA SER A 362 18.22 -127.12 98.97
C SER A 362 19.28 -127.88 99.80
N SER A 363 20.50 -127.33 99.92
CA SER A 363 21.54 -127.89 100.79
C SER A 363 21.17 -127.80 102.27
N LEU A 364 20.59 -126.68 102.70
CA LEU A 364 20.14 -126.49 104.09
C LEU A 364 18.95 -127.38 104.45
N ALA A 365 18.05 -127.67 103.50
CA ALA A 365 16.99 -128.65 103.67
C ALA A 365 17.56 -130.07 103.87
N ALA A 366 18.52 -130.50 103.04
CA ALA A 366 19.15 -131.81 103.19
C ALA A 366 19.87 -131.98 104.54
N ALA A 367 20.58 -130.95 105.02
CA ALA A 367 21.26 -130.98 106.32
C ALA A 367 20.28 -131.08 107.51
N ARG A 368 19.11 -130.42 107.43
CA ARG A 368 18.03 -130.57 108.42
C ARG A 368 17.54 -132.01 108.50
N ASP A 369 17.27 -132.62 107.34
CA ASP A 369 16.70 -133.96 107.24
C ASP A 369 17.69 -135.05 107.70
N GLU A 370 18.99 -134.78 107.70
CA GLU A 370 20.03 -135.65 108.27
C GLU A 370 20.11 -135.53 109.80
N LEU A 371 20.09 -134.31 110.34
CA LEU A 371 20.07 -134.07 111.79
C LEU A 371 18.87 -134.75 112.48
N GLN A 372 17.67 -134.65 111.89
CA GLN A 372 16.47 -135.28 112.42
C GLN A 372 16.65 -136.81 112.59
N ARG A 373 17.14 -137.49 111.56
CA ARG A 373 17.41 -138.94 111.57
C ARG A 373 18.41 -139.37 112.65
N SER A 374 19.33 -138.48 113.03
CA SER A 374 20.29 -138.74 114.10
C SER A 374 19.63 -138.68 115.50
N ALA A 375 18.71 -137.74 115.71
CA ALA A 375 17.96 -137.61 116.96
C ALA A 375 17.04 -138.82 117.21
N ASP A 376 16.22 -139.19 116.21
CA ASP A 376 15.26 -140.30 116.31
C ASP A 376 15.96 -141.63 116.70
N LYS A 377 17.15 -141.86 116.13
CA LYS A 377 17.99 -143.04 116.39
C LYS A 377 18.55 -143.09 117.81
N MET A 378 18.77 -141.94 118.45
CA MET A 378 19.28 -141.87 119.82
C MET A 378 18.20 -142.25 120.83
N THR A 379 17.00 -141.68 120.68
CA THR A 379 15.81 -141.93 121.52
C THR A 379 15.42 -143.41 121.56
N ALA A 380 15.60 -144.14 120.46
CA ALA A 380 15.30 -145.57 120.39
C ALA A 380 16.17 -146.43 121.35
N LYS A 381 17.45 -146.07 121.56
CA LYS A 381 18.40 -146.90 122.33
C LYS A 381 18.11 -146.94 123.84
N LEU A 382 17.64 -145.85 124.43
CA LEU A 382 17.49 -145.73 125.89
C LEU A 382 16.32 -146.56 126.46
N ARG A 383 15.36 -146.92 125.61
CA ARG A 383 14.13 -147.62 126.03
C ARG A 383 14.35 -149.09 126.42
N ASP A 384 15.39 -149.71 125.85
CA ASP A 384 15.58 -151.17 125.78
C ASP A 384 16.34 -151.80 126.97
N MET A 385 16.77 -150.98 127.94
CA MET A 385 17.44 -151.46 129.16
C MET A 385 16.45 -152.10 130.15
N TRP A 386 16.90 -153.14 130.85
CA TRP A 386 16.08 -153.97 131.75
C TRP A 386 16.60 -153.97 133.19
N CYS A 387 15.68 -153.99 134.16
CA CYS A 387 16.00 -154.01 135.58
C CYS A 387 16.46 -155.39 136.06
N GLN A 388 17.21 -155.39 137.17
CA GLN A 388 17.70 -156.60 137.82
C GLN A 388 16.57 -157.42 138.46
N THR A 389 16.75 -158.73 138.62
CA THR A 389 15.72 -159.61 139.20
C THR A 389 15.27 -159.12 140.58
N LYS A 390 13.95 -159.10 140.82
CA LYS A 390 13.25 -158.47 141.97
C LYS A 390 13.14 -156.95 141.97
N TRP A 391 13.72 -156.25 140.98
CA TRP A 391 13.48 -154.83 140.75
C TRP A 391 12.41 -154.67 139.66
N THR A 392 11.41 -153.82 139.91
CA THR A 392 10.37 -153.47 138.94
C THR A 392 10.81 -152.25 138.14
N LYS A 393 10.62 -152.25 136.81
CA LYS A 393 10.94 -151.10 135.95
C LYS A 393 9.77 -150.12 135.88
N PHE A 394 10.05 -148.82 135.97
CA PHE A 394 9.15 -147.75 135.52
C PHE A 394 9.96 -146.70 134.74
N GLU A 395 9.45 -146.28 133.58
CA GLU A 395 10.12 -145.42 132.60
C GLU A 395 11.58 -145.86 132.27
N PHE A 396 12.56 -145.26 132.94
CA PHE A 396 13.99 -145.54 132.80
C PHE A 396 14.63 -146.12 134.07
N ASN A 397 13.95 -146.02 135.21
CA ASN A 397 14.47 -146.32 136.55
C ASN A 397 13.98 -147.70 137.04
N CYS A 398 14.64 -148.22 138.06
CA CYS A 398 14.44 -149.53 138.67
C CYS A 398 14.15 -149.42 140.16
N TYR A 399 13.08 -150.09 140.62
CA TYR A 399 12.52 -149.93 141.96
C TYR A 399 12.46 -151.25 142.72
N PHE A 400 12.79 -151.25 144.02
CA PHE A 400 12.75 -152.44 144.87
C PHE A 400 12.07 -152.15 146.22
N VAL A 401 11.16 -153.03 146.66
CA VAL A 401 10.49 -152.96 147.96
C VAL A 401 11.00 -154.06 148.88
N SER A 402 11.33 -153.70 150.12
CA SER A 402 11.80 -154.66 151.12
C SER A 402 10.68 -155.49 151.75
N THR A 403 11.02 -156.72 152.14
CA THR A 403 10.11 -157.68 152.80
C THR A 403 10.29 -157.76 154.31
N VAL A 404 11.22 -156.98 154.88
CA VAL A 404 11.53 -156.94 156.31
C VAL A 404 11.52 -155.50 156.81
N LYS A 405 11.26 -155.29 158.10
CA LYS A 405 11.19 -153.95 158.68
C LYS A 405 12.56 -153.50 159.24
N LYS A 406 12.92 -152.24 158.99
CA LYS A 406 14.11 -151.54 159.50
C LYS A 406 13.76 -150.09 159.87
N ASN A 407 14.67 -149.42 160.57
CA ASN A 407 14.59 -147.97 160.78
C ASN A 407 15.07 -147.22 159.52
N TRP A 408 14.80 -145.92 159.40
CA TRP A 408 15.02 -145.17 158.14
C TRP A 408 16.49 -145.21 157.71
N THR A 409 17.41 -144.96 158.64
CA THR A 409 18.86 -144.97 158.41
C THR A 409 19.38 -146.34 157.95
N GLU A 410 18.95 -147.42 158.60
CA GLU A 410 19.32 -148.79 158.19
C GLU A 410 18.65 -149.21 156.88
N SER A 411 17.50 -148.64 156.53
CA SER A 411 16.81 -148.84 155.25
C SER A 411 17.56 -148.16 154.10
N ARG A 412 17.95 -146.90 154.29
CA ARG A 412 18.78 -146.14 153.33
C ARG A 412 20.11 -146.83 153.05
N LYS A 413 20.75 -147.32 154.10
CA LYS A 413 21.96 -148.13 154.04
C LYS A 413 21.78 -149.45 153.28
N ALA A 414 20.58 -150.04 153.32
CA ALA A 414 20.26 -151.24 152.53
C ALA A 414 20.10 -150.92 151.03
N CYS A 415 19.43 -149.82 150.66
CA CYS A 415 19.37 -149.39 149.25
C CYS A 415 20.78 -149.10 148.69
N ARG A 416 21.60 -148.39 149.46
CA ARG A 416 22.99 -148.06 149.09
C ARG A 416 23.89 -149.29 148.95
N ALA A 417 23.56 -150.41 149.59
CA ALA A 417 24.26 -151.68 149.36
C ALA A 417 23.93 -152.34 148.01
N GLU A 418 22.77 -152.03 147.42
CA GLU A 418 22.30 -152.55 146.12
C GLU A 418 22.59 -151.60 144.94
N GLY A 419 23.34 -150.52 145.17
CA GLY A 419 23.63 -149.49 144.17
C GLY A 419 22.46 -148.54 143.90
N ALA A 420 21.62 -148.30 144.90
CA ALA A 420 20.45 -147.41 144.88
C ALA A 420 20.53 -146.38 146.03
N ASP A 421 19.58 -145.45 146.10
CA ASP A 421 19.22 -144.80 147.37
C ASP A 421 17.76 -145.13 147.73
N LEU A 422 17.22 -144.58 148.81
CA LEU A 422 15.76 -144.62 149.01
C LEU A 422 15.06 -143.85 147.88
N LEU A 423 13.84 -144.27 147.56
CA LEU A 423 12.95 -143.68 146.55
C LEU A 423 12.87 -142.14 146.59
N VAL A 424 13.02 -141.48 145.44
CA VAL A 424 12.89 -140.01 145.27
C VAL A 424 11.78 -139.71 144.27
N ILE A 425 10.61 -139.30 144.78
CA ILE A 425 9.41 -139.18 143.94
C ILE A 425 9.40 -137.85 143.18
N ASP A 426 9.75 -137.90 141.89
CA ASP A 426 9.87 -136.74 141.01
C ASP A 426 8.60 -136.44 140.21
N SER A 427 7.73 -137.45 140.02
CA SER A 427 6.58 -137.35 139.13
C SER A 427 5.31 -137.99 139.70
N ARG A 428 4.16 -137.55 139.16
CA ARG A 428 2.85 -138.05 139.61
C ARG A 428 2.59 -139.49 139.19
N ASP A 429 3.08 -139.90 138.03
CA ASP A 429 2.85 -141.26 137.53
C ASP A 429 3.74 -142.27 138.27
N GLU A 430 4.93 -141.83 138.72
CA GLU A 430 5.75 -142.57 139.69
C GLU A 430 5.06 -142.67 141.07
N GLN A 431 4.55 -141.58 141.64
CA GLN A 431 3.76 -141.59 142.90
C GLN A 431 2.62 -142.63 142.84
N VAL A 432 1.99 -142.83 141.67
CA VAL A 432 0.97 -143.86 141.42
C VAL A 432 1.59 -145.25 141.32
N PHE A 433 2.63 -145.42 140.51
CA PHE A 433 3.34 -146.68 140.31
C PHE A 433 3.89 -147.27 141.63
N VAL A 434 4.47 -146.42 142.48
CA VAL A 434 5.00 -146.79 143.81
C VAL A 434 3.92 -147.40 144.71
N ASN A 435 2.68 -146.90 144.67
CA ASN A 435 1.58 -147.50 145.43
C ASN A 435 1.33 -148.96 145.03
N GLY A 436 1.54 -149.28 143.74
CA GLY A 436 1.40 -150.63 143.19
C GLY A 436 2.52 -151.60 143.57
N LEU A 437 3.63 -151.12 144.16
CA LEU A 437 4.72 -151.95 144.67
C LEU A 437 4.50 -152.42 146.13
N LEU A 438 3.62 -151.74 146.88
CA LEU A 438 3.36 -152.01 148.29
C LEU A 438 2.15 -152.93 148.49
N SER A 439 2.18 -153.72 149.56
CA SER A 439 1.04 -154.55 149.98
C SER A 439 -0.01 -153.72 150.74
N ARG A 440 -1.25 -154.21 150.78
CA ARG A 440 -2.35 -153.51 151.48
C ARG A 440 -2.07 -153.32 152.97
N GLY A 441 -1.87 -152.07 153.38
CA GLY A 441 -1.54 -151.69 154.76
C GLY A 441 -0.05 -151.79 155.11
N GLN A 442 0.82 -151.90 154.09
CA GLN A 442 2.25 -151.80 154.24
C GLN A 442 2.68 -150.33 154.12
N ASN A 443 3.35 -149.82 155.16
CA ASN A 443 4.08 -148.56 155.07
C ASN A 443 5.55 -148.84 154.78
N ALA A 444 6.19 -147.95 154.04
CA ALA A 444 7.58 -148.09 153.63
C ALA A 444 8.32 -146.75 153.69
N TRP A 445 9.52 -146.73 154.29
CA TRP A 445 10.42 -145.59 154.21
C TRP A 445 10.73 -145.26 152.75
N MET A 446 10.59 -143.98 152.44
CA MET A 446 11.01 -143.35 151.19
C MET A 446 12.14 -142.36 151.48
N GLY A 447 12.73 -141.79 150.44
CA GLY A 447 13.93 -140.97 150.54
C GLY A 447 13.72 -139.55 151.06
N LEU A 448 12.76 -139.34 151.96
CA LEU A 448 12.35 -138.02 152.42
C LEU A 448 12.69 -137.84 153.91
N THR A 449 13.38 -136.74 154.27
CA THR A 449 13.72 -136.40 155.67
C THR A 449 13.90 -134.89 155.82
N ASP A 450 13.58 -134.34 156.99
CA ASP A 450 13.89 -132.96 157.41
C ASP A 450 14.85 -132.91 158.62
N SER A 451 15.49 -134.04 158.98
CA SER A 451 16.43 -134.20 160.13
C SER A 451 17.68 -133.29 160.14
N LEU A 452 17.83 -132.40 159.16
CA LEU A 452 18.82 -131.33 159.14
C LEU A 452 18.23 -129.97 159.57
N THR A 453 16.95 -129.73 159.32
CA THR A 453 16.22 -128.51 159.65
C THR A 453 14.72 -128.82 159.67
N GLU A 454 14.16 -128.91 160.88
CA GLU A 454 12.72 -129.02 161.18
C GLU A 454 11.82 -128.32 160.14
N GLY A 455 10.94 -129.08 159.50
CA GLY A 455 9.98 -128.60 158.50
C GLY A 455 10.56 -128.38 157.09
N GLN A 456 11.87 -128.54 156.87
CA GLN A 456 12.52 -128.43 155.55
C GLN A 456 12.88 -129.80 154.98
N TRP A 457 11.85 -130.49 154.49
CA TRP A 457 11.96 -131.80 153.87
C TRP A 457 12.79 -131.76 152.58
N MET A 458 13.79 -132.63 152.49
CA MET A 458 14.60 -132.84 151.30
C MET A 458 14.66 -134.32 150.92
N TRP A 459 14.84 -134.57 149.63
CA TRP A 459 15.09 -135.90 149.09
C TRP A 459 16.53 -136.36 149.31
N VAL A 460 16.74 -137.68 149.33
CA VAL A 460 18.05 -138.32 149.58
C VAL A 460 19.12 -138.00 148.53
N ASP A 461 18.72 -137.62 147.31
CA ASP A 461 19.61 -137.17 146.23
C ASP A 461 20.11 -135.72 146.43
N GLY A 462 19.48 -134.96 147.33
CA GLY A 462 19.75 -133.55 147.60
C GLY A 462 18.80 -132.57 146.89
N THR A 463 17.74 -133.04 146.22
CA THR A 463 16.71 -132.15 145.68
C THR A 463 15.73 -131.67 146.77
N PRO A 464 15.26 -130.42 146.70
CA PRO A 464 14.24 -129.91 147.62
C PRO A 464 12.86 -130.48 147.28
N LEU A 465 11.98 -130.58 148.28
CA LEU A 465 10.64 -131.13 148.07
C LEU A 465 9.74 -130.21 147.22
N THR A 466 9.66 -130.48 145.92
CA THR A 466 8.85 -129.73 144.93
C THR A 466 7.40 -130.21 144.83
N PHE A 467 7.16 -131.50 145.06
CA PHE A 467 5.84 -132.13 145.07
C PHE A 467 5.56 -132.71 146.45
N MET A 468 4.29 -132.69 146.88
CA MET A 468 3.90 -133.20 148.19
C MET A 468 2.60 -134.01 148.13
N PHE A 469 2.66 -135.22 148.67
CA PHE A 469 1.53 -136.15 148.74
C PHE A 469 1.21 -136.57 150.19
N TRP A 470 1.49 -135.70 151.16
CA TRP A 470 1.19 -135.90 152.59
C TRP A 470 -0.26 -136.31 152.86
N GLN A 471 -0.46 -137.07 153.93
CA GLN A 471 -1.78 -137.33 154.51
C GLN A 471 -2.38 -136.05 155.09
N PRO A 472 -3.71 -135.92 155.17
CA PRO A 472 -4.35 -134.72 155.72
C PRO A 472 -3.96 -134.49 157.18
N GLY A 473 -3.14 -133.46 157.43
CA GLY A 473 -2.58 -133.13 158.75
C GLY A 473 -1.07 -133.31 158.85
N GLN A 474 -0.44 -134.07 157.94
CA GLN A 474 0.99 -134.34 157.94
C GLN A 474 1.76 -133.34 157.04
N PRO A 475 3.05 -133.06 157.33
CA PRO A 475 3.79 -133.48 158.52
C PRO A 475 3.31 -132.74 159.77
N ASN A 476 3.17 -133.45 160.90
CA ASN A 476 2.71 -132.89 162.18
C ASN A 476 3.78 -132.85 163.28
N ASN A 477 4.91 -133.53 163.07
CA ASN A 477 6.00 -133.77 163.99
C ASN A 477 5.54 -134.19 165.41
N TYR A 478 4.93 -135.38 165.49
CA TYR A 478 4.32 -135.89 166.71
C TYR A 478 5.37 -136.02 167.83
N ASN A 479 5.09 -135.41 168.97
CA ASN A 479 6.00 -135.28 170.11
C ASN A 479 7.35 -134.57 169.84
N ARG A 480 7.59 -134.02 168.64
CA ARG A 480 8.87 -133.44 168.19
C ARG A 480 10.01 -134.48 168.02
N ASP A 481 9.69 -135.59 167.34
CA ASP A 481 10.58 -136.75 167.13
C ASP A 481 10.17 -137.55 165.87
N GLN A 482 9.83 -136.89 164.74
CA GLN A 482 9.35 -137.54 163.49
C GLN A 482 10.06 -137.07 162.19
N ASP A 483 11.38 -136.97 162.20
CA ASP A 483 12.16 -136.38 161.08
C ASP A 483 12.24 -137.21 159.77
N CYS A 484 11.46 -138.29 159.62
CA CYS A 484 11.60 -139.27 158.53
C CYS A 484 10.27 -139.59 157.83
N GLY A 485 10.29 -139.61 156.50
CA GLY A 485 9.11 -139.79 155.66
C GLY A 485 8.87 -141.24 155.28
N GLU A 486 7.70 -141.77 155.64
CA GLU A 486 7.17 -143.02 155.12
C GLU A 486 6.05 -142.81 154.09
N TYR A 487 6.03 -143.69 153.10
CA TYR A 487 4.94 -143.84 152.15
C TYR A 487 3.91 -144.81 152.73
N VAL A 488 2.67 -144.34 152.91
CA VAL A 488 1.52 -145.10 153.39
C VAL A 488 0.70 -145.58 152.18
N HIS A 489 0.69 -146.90 151.94
CA HIS A 489 -0.07 -147.50 150.85
C HIS A 489 -1.58 -147.20 150.97
N SER A 490 -2.20 -146.71 149.90
CA SER A 490 -3.66 -146.51 149.85
C SER A 490 -4.42 -147.75 149.35
N PRO A 491 -5.36 -148.32 150.16
CA PRO A 491 -6.22 -149.43 149.75
C PRO A 491 -7.18 -149.15 148.59
N SER A 492 -7.34 -147.89 148.16
CA SER A 492 -8.17 -147.55 146.99
C SER A 492 -7.44 -147.75 145.65
N GLY A 493 -6.14 -148.04 145.65
CA GLY A 493 -5.36 -148.29 144.44
C GLY A 493 -5.13 -147.06 143.55
N THR A 494 -5.41 -145.85 144.05
CA THR A 494 -5.24 -144.59 143.30
C THR A 494 -3.79 -144.09 143.39
N MET A 495 -3.37 -143.71 144.58
CA MET A 495 -1.99 -143.41 144.97
C MET A 495 -1.94 -143.44 146.50
N GLY A 496 -0.80 -143.80 147.08
CA GLY A 496 -0.58 -143.66 148.51
C GLY A 496 -0.38 -142.21 148.92
N GLN A 497 -0.18 -142.02 150.21
CA GLN A 497 0.07 -140.71 150.80
C GLN A 497 1.22 -140.82 151.80
N TRP A 498 1.87 -139.69 152.09
CA TRP A 498 3.04 -139.68 152.95
C TRP A 498 2.69 -139.36 154.39
N ASN A 499 3.45 -139.95 155.32
CA ASN A 499 3.37 -139.71 156.74
C ASN A 499 4.78 -139.46 157.28
N ASP A 500 4.92 -138.53 158.21
CA ASP A 500 6.10 -138.36 159.03
C ASP A 500 6.05 -139.37 160.21
N ASP A 501 7.16 -140.07 160.43
CA ASP A 501 7.30 -141.01 161.54
C ASP A 501 8.72 -140.97 162.12
N GLY A 502 8.86 -141.36 163.38
CA GLY A 502 10.12 -141.33 164.09
C GLY A 502 11.17 -142.16 163.37
N CYS A 503 12.33 -141.57 163.07
CA CYS A 503 13.39 -142.23 162.28
C CYS A 503 13.86 -143.58 162.85
N PHE A 504 13.58 -143.87 164.13
CA PHE A 504 13.85 -145.12 164.84
C PHE A 504 12.73 -146.17 164.77
N ALA A 505 11.52 -145.81 164.33
CA ALA A 505 10.42 -146.74 164.07
C ALA A 505 10.81 -147.79 163.01
N THR A 506 10.08 -148.90 162.93
CA THR A 506 10.42 -149.98 161.98
C THR A 506 9.35 -150.19 160.92
N GLN A 507 9.72 -149.89 159.68
CA GLN A 507 8.88 -150.01 158.48
C GLN A 507 9.63 -150.76 157.38
N THR A 508 8.93 -151.18 156.33
CA THR A 508 9.62 -151.64 155.10
C THR A 508 10.26 -150.43 154.41
N TRP A 509 10.86 -150.59 153.23
CA TRP A 509 11.43 -149.44 152.51
C TRP A 509 11.44 -149.66 151.00
N ILE A 510 11.57 -148.57 150.25
CA ILE A 510 11.61 -148.57 148.79
C ILE A 510 12.93 -147.98 148.31
N CYS A 511 13.61 -148.68 147.41
CA CYS A 511 14.87 -148.27 146.80
C CYS A 511 14.70 -147.96 145.31
N GLU A 512 15.53 -147.07 144.78
CA GLU A 512 15.49 -146.61 143.38
C GLU A 512 16.90 -146.41 142.78
N LYS A 513 17.07 -146.72 141.48
CA LYS A 513 18.30 -146.49 140.69
C LYS A 513 18.06 -146.50 139.17
#